data_AF-A0A914GDK8-F1
#
_entry.id   AF-A0A914GDK8-F1
#
_cell.length_a   1.000
_cell.length_b   1.000
_cell.length_c   1.000
_cell.angle_alpha   90.00
_cell.angle_beta   90.00
_cell.angle_gamma   90.00
#
_symmetry.space_group_name_H-M   'P 1'
#
loop_
_entity.id
_entity.type
_entity.pdbx_description
1 polymer ?
#
loop_
_entity_poly.entity_id
_entity_poly.type
_entity_poly.pdbx_seq_one_letter_code
_entity_poly.pdbx_strand_id
1 'polypeptide(L)'
;MSLIPKLFTQNTLNRAHNVFRNLLFPSQANLTQHSGFKVKTFLKLRCKNCYFIRVNGRLHVECPAIARHKAREPFNVKQLW
;
A
#
# COMPACT_ATOMS: atom_id res chain seq x y z
N MET A 1 59.86 11.94 31.77
CA MET A 1 59.32 10.75 32.47
C MET A 1 57.98 10.45 31.85
N SER A 2 57.85 9.25 31.26
CA SER A 2 56.65 8.64 30.69
C SER A 2 55.43 8.78 31.63
N LEU A 3 54.18 8.79 31.15
CA LEU A 3 53.37 7.59 30.90
C LEU A 3 52.09 7.94 30.12
N ILE A 4 51.79 7.16 29.07
CA ILE A 4 50.44 6.87 28.53
C ILE A 4 50.18 5.37 28.86
N PRO A 5 49.02 4.68 28.64
CA PRO A 5 47.56 4.98 28.56
C PRO A 5 46.76 4.08 29.55
N LYS A 6 45.41 4.10 29.66
CA LYS A 6 44.39 3.44 28.81
C LYS A 6 43.03 3.57 29.52
N LEU A 7 41.93 3.57 28.76
CA LEU A 7 40.64 2.89 29.00
C LEU A 7 39.61 3.57 28.07
N PHE A 8 39.63 3.22 26.79
CA PHE A 8 38.89 2.09 26.21
C PHE A 8 37.38 2.32 26.20
N THR A 9 36.95 2.78 25.03
CA THR A 9 35.60 2.85 24.48
C THR A 9 34.84 1.54 24.65
N GLN A 10 33.76 1.53 25.44
CA GLN A 10 32.79 0.43 25.47
C GLN A 10 31.35 0.94 25.51
N ASN A 11 30.91 1.72 24.51
CA ASN A 11 29.45 1.99 24.43
C ASN A 11 28.87 2.19 23.03
N THR A 12 29.61 1.92 21.97
CA THR A 12 29.16 2.10 20.58
C THR A 12 28.90 0.79 19.81
N LEU A 13 29.06 -0.39 20.43
CA LEU A 13 28.81 -1.68 19.77
C LEU A 13 27.42 -2.27 20.03
N ASN A 14 26.78 -1.96 21.17
CA ASN A 14 25.49 -2.57 21.52
C ASN A 14 24.29 -2.04 20.71
N ARG A 15 24.44 -0.88 20.04
CA ARG A 15 23.37 -0.28 19.24
C ARG A 15 23.24 -0.90 17.84
N ALA A 16 24.33 -1.42 17.29
CA ALA A 16 24.33 -2.07 15.97
C ALA A 16 23.63 -3.44 16.00
N HIS A 17 23.73 -4.18 17.11
CA HIS A 17 23.25 -5.56 17.20
C HIS A 17 21.71 -5.70 17.16
N ASN A 18 20.98 -4.64 17.54
CA ASN A 18 19.51 -4.63 17.52
C ASN A 18 18.93 -4.34 16.12
N VAL A 19 19.70 -3.71 15.23
CA VAL A 19 19.26 -3.40 13.86
C VAL A 19 19.25 -4.67 13.00
N PHE A 20 20.26 -5.54 13.14
CA PHE A 20 20.38 -6.76 12.34
C PHE A 20 19.44 -7.90 12.81
N ARG A 21 18.99 -7.90 14.07
CA ARG A 21 18.09 -8.93 14.61
C ARG A 21 16.69 -8.90 13.99
N ASN A 22 16.25 -7.77 13.42
CA ASN A 22 14.90 -7.59 12.89
C ASN A 22 14.76 -7.90 11.40
N LEU A 23 15.85 -8.24 10.70
CA LEU A 23 15.84 -8.52 9.26
C LEU A 23 15.28 -9.90 8.89
N LEU A 24 15.23 -10.82 9.86
CA LEU A 24 14.73 -12.19 9.67
C LEU A 24 13.24 -12.32 10.02
N PHE A 25 12.63 -11.28 10.60
CA PHE A 25 11.21 -11.27 10.89
C PHE A 25 10.48 -10.59 9.73
N PRO A 26 9.48 -11.25 9.11
CA PRO A 26 8.65 -10.58 8.12
C PRO A 26 7.98 -9.39 8.81
N SER A 27 8.24 -8.19 8.29
CA SER A 27 7.49 -7.00 8.69
C SER A 27 6.00 -7.32 8.51
N GLN A 28 5.24 -7.31 9.61
CA GLN A 28 3.80 -7.52 9.53
C GLN A 28 3.20 -6.33 8.78
N ALA A 29 3.01 -6.51 7.47
CA ALA A 29 2.34 -5.52 6.65
C ALA A 29 0.90 -5.39 7.16
N ASN A 30 0.59 -4.26 7.76
CA ASN A 30 -0.78 -3.90 8.13
C ASN A 30 -1.58 -3.67 6.84
N LEU A 31 -2.12 -4.74 6.27
CA LEU A 31 -2.98 -4.71 5.10
C LEU A 31 -4.33 -4.11 5.52
N THR A 32 -4.50 -2.82 5.31
CA THR A 32 -5.80 -2.17 5.46
C THR A 32 -6.71 -2.70 4.35
N GLN A 33 -7.74 -3.48 4.71
CA GLN A 33 -8.76 -3.89 3.76
C GLN A 33 -9.56 -2.65 3.33
N HIS A 34 -9.25 -2.12 2.15
CA HIS A 34 -10.09 -1.13 1.52
C HIS A 34 -11.19 -1.82 0.71
N SER A 35 -12.42 -1.32 0.78
CA SER A 35 -13.46 -1.77 -0.14
C SER A 35 -13.06 -1.38 -1.57
N GLY A 36 -12.76 -2.39 -2.40
CA GLY A 36 -12.40 -2.22 -3.81
C GLY A 36 -13.62 -2.03 -4.72
N PHE A 37 -13.36 -1.79 -6.01
CA PHE A 37 -14.40 -1.69 -7.03
C PHE A 37 -14.96 -3.07 -7.37
N LYS A 38 -16.29 -3.18 -7.46
CA LYS A 38 -16.91 -4.37 -8.04
C LYS A 38 -16.80 -4.34 -9.57
N VAL A 39 -16.17 -5.33 -10.17
CA VAL A 39 -16.07 -5.44 -11.63
C VAL A 39 -17.42 -5.80 -12.23
N LYS A 40 -17.88 -5.07 -13.25
CA LYS A 40 -19.14 -5.31 -13.97
C LYS A 40 -19.01 -4.93 -15.44
N THR A 41 -19.60 -5.74 -16.32
CA THR A 41 -19.72 -5.45 -17.76
C THR A 41 -20.60 -4.24 -18.03
N PHE A 42 -21.71 -4.12 -17.31
CA PHE A 42 -22.63 -2.97 -17.41
C PHE A 42 -22.59 -2.14 -16.14
N LEU A 43 -22.20 -0.88 -16.29
CA LEU A 43 -22.16 0.10 -15.21
C LEU A 43 -23.45 0.93 -15.19
N LYS A 44 -23.98 1.18 -14.00
CA LYS A 44 -25.14 2.05 -13.79
C LYS A 44 -24.97 2.89 -12.54
N LEU A 45 -25.47 4.12 -12.58
CA LEU A 45 -25.56 4.98 -11.42
C LEU A 45 -26.71 4.48 -10.53
N ARG A 46 -26.47 4.41 -9.23
CA ARG A 46 -27.45 3.95 -8.24
C ARG A 46 -27.99 5.09 -7.38
N CYS A 47 -27.32 6.23 -7.41
CA CYS A 47 -27.52 7.33 -6.50
C CYS A 47 -27.21 8.66 -7.19
N LYS A 48 -27.69 9.77 -6.65
CA LYS A 48 -27.44 11.12 -7.19
C LYS A 48 -25.96 11.56 -7.12
N ASN A 49 -25.21 11.03 -6.15
CA ASN A 49 -23.79 11.34 -5.96
C ASN A 49 -22.87 10.42 -6.80
N CYS A 50 -23.45 9.45 -7.52
CA CYS A 50 -22.70 8.49 -8.30
C CYS A 50 -22.37 9.15 -9.66
N TYR A 51 -21.13 9.04 -10.12
CA TYR A 51 -20.72 9.60 -11.42
C TYR A 51 -19.78 8.66 -12.17
N PHE A 52 -19.72 8.84 -13.48
CA PHE A 52 -18.83 8.09 -14.36
C PHE A 52 -17.47 8.78 -14.48
N ILE A 53 -16.40 7.99 -14.51
CA ILE A 53 -15.04 8.45 -14.78
C ILE A 53 -14.30 7.41 -15.64
N ARG A 54 -13.46 7.87 -16.57
CA ARG A 54 -12.57 7.01 -17.35
C ARG A 54 -11.18 7.01 -16.72
N VAL A 55 -10.71 5.84 -16.28
CA VAL A 55 -9.40 5.65 -15.66
C VAL A 55 -8.69 4.50 -16.36
N ASN A 56 -7.46 4.74 -16.86
CA ASN A 56 -6.65 3.75 -17.58
C ASN A 56 -7.42 3.03 -18.69
N GLY A 57 -8.21 3.79 -19.47
CA GLY A 57 -9.01 3.26 -20.58
C GLY A 57 -10.27 2.50 -20.19
N ARG A 58 -10.59 2.36 -18.90
CA ARG A 58 -11.80 1.67 -18.41
C ARG A 58 -12.80 2.67 -17.84
N LEU A 59 -14.09 2.44 -18.04
CA LEU A 59 -15.13 3.20 -17.36
C LEU A 59 -15.29 2.71 -15.91
N HIS A 60 -15.45 3.65 -15.01
CA HIS A 60 -15.62 3.45 -13.58
C HIS A 60 -16.84 4.23 -13.11
N VAL A 61 -17.53 3.72 -12.09
CA VAL A 61 -18.52 4.45 -11.29
C VAL A 61 -17.88 4.73 -9.95
N GLU A 62 -17.73 6.01 -9.63
CA GLU A 62 -17.32 6.47 -8.31
C GLU A 62 -18.52 6.96 -7.52
N CYS A 63 -18.45 6.83 -6.20
CA CYS A 63 -19.42 7.42 -5.30
C CYS A 63 -18.72 7.83 -4.01
N PRO A 64 -18.73 9.13 -3.66
CA PRO A 64 -18.13 9.61 -2.42
C PRO A 64 -18.99 9.27 -1.19
N ALA A 65 -20.30 9.10 -1.36
CA ALA A 65 -21.21 8.82 -0.25
C ALA A 65 -21.24 7.32 0.15
N ILE A 66 -21.25 6.41 -0.83
CA ILE A 66 -21.47 4.97 -0.58
C ILE A 66 -20.44 4.16 -1.36
N ALA A 67 -19.49 3.56 -0.64
CA ALA A 67 -18.42 2.75 -1.24
C ALA A 67 -18.96 1.52 -2.01
N ARG A 68 -20.10 0.94 -1.60
CA ARG A 68 -20.73 -0.21 -2.28
C ARG A 68 -21.21 0.09 -3.70
N HIS A 69 -21.32 1.36 -4.10
CA HIS A 69 -21.68 1.75 -5.46
C HIS A 69 -20.49 1.77 -6.42
N LYS A 70 -19.26 1.70 -5.89
CA LYS A 70 -18.04 1.70 -6.68
C LYS A 70 -17.96 0.46 -7.56
N ALA A 71 -17.92 0.67 -8.86
CA ALA A 71 -17.82 -0.40 -9.84
C ALA A 71 -16.90 -0.01 -11.00
N ARG A 72 -16.30 -0.98 -11.67
CA ARG A 72 -15.44 -0.74 -12.83
C ARG A 72 -15.68 -1.74 -13.96
N GLU A 73 -15.43 -1.32 -15.19
CA GLU A 73 -15.44 -2.21 -16.34
C GLU A 73 -14.37 -3.31 -16.20
N PRO A 74 -14.65 -4.52 -16.71
CA PRO A 74 -13.65 -5.57 -16.80
C PRO A 74 -12.48 -5.11 -17.68
N PHE A 75 -11.28 -5.57 -17.36
CA PHE A 75 -10.14 -5.28 -18.20
C PHE A 75 -10.24 -6.07 -19.49
N ASN A 76 -10.12 -5.40 -20.63
CA ASN A 76 -9.92 -6.11 -21.88
C ASN A 76 -8.44 -6.50 -22.01
N VAL A 77 -8.14 -7.76 -21.70
CA VAL A 77 -6.78 -8.31 -21.85
C VAL A 77 -6.30 -8.33 -23.29
N LYS A 78 -7.21 -8.33 -24.27
CA LYS A 78 -6.86 -8.32 -25.70
C LYS A 78 -6.34 -6.98 -26.20
N GLN A 79 -6.37 -5.93 -25.37
CA GLN A 79 -5.75 -4.63 -25.68
C GLN A 79 -4.29 -4.54 -25.23
N LEU A 80 -3.72 -5.62 -24.67
CA LEU A 80 -2.34 -5.65 -24.17
C LEU A 80 -1.33 -6.22 -25.16
N TRP A 81 -1.77 -6.83 -26.26
CA TRP A 81 -0.97 -7.48 -27.28
C TRP A 81 -1.41 -7.05 -28.68
#